data_AF-A0A7V2F3T4-F1
#
_entry.id   AF-A0A7V2F3T4-F1
#
_cell.length_a   1.000
_cell.length_b   1.000
_cell.length_c   1.000
_cell.angle_alpha   90.00
_cell.angle_beta   90.00
_cell.angle_gamma   90.00
#
_symmetry.space_group_name_H-M   'P 1'
#
loop_
_entity.id
_entity.type
_entity.pdbx_description
1 polymer ?
#
loop_
_entity_poly.entity_id
_entity_poly.type
_entity_poly.pdbx_seq_one_letter_code
_entity_poly.pdbx_strand_id
1 'polypeptide(L)'
;MKRRYPIAAAVAIALVMLAVTAWGGDAVSAQEERDKTIEQRLALYAPVEIPVAWELLDGNETAALENIYRAARVMDEIFLRQVWKGNVELRSDLAAKGWTKELKFFDINFGPWDRINDNEPFLTRLPKPDGAEFYPTDMTKKEFEDWVAEHPKDREAFEGTFTVIRRGADQGGLVAVPYSEEYRDLLDRAAGYLRAAADLTANESLAKFLRSRAAAFASNDYFQSDMDWMDVKDNVIDVTIGPYEVYEDNLFNYKASFEAFVCIRDPKESVRLDGLKGYLVK
;
A
#
# COMPACT_ATOMS: atom_id res chain seq x y z
N MET A 1 13.05 1.72 -80.41
CA MET A 1 13.13 3.20 -80.43
C MET A 1 11.89 3.74 -79.72
N LYS A 2 12.08 4.53 -78.64
CA LYS A 2 11.15 5.52 -78.03
C LYS A 2 9.83 5.72 -78.80
N ARG A 3 8.61 5.72 -78.23
CA ARG A 3 8.12 6.54 -77.09
C ARG A 3 6.59 6.28 -76.90
N ARG A 4 6.17 6.34 -75.63
CA ARG A 4 4.97 7.02 -75.06
C ARG A 4 3.59 6.80 -75.68
N TYR A 5 2.71 6.21 -74.86
CA TYR A 5 1.26 6.37 -74.93
C TYR A 5 0.83 7.70 -74.29
N PRO A 6 -0.15 8.41 -74.88
CA PRO A 6 -1.02 9.31 -74.14
C PRO A 6 -2.50 8.96 -74.40
N ILE A 7 -3.26 8.65 -73.35
CA ILE A 7 -4.74 8.70 -73.35
C ILE A 7 -5.10 9.25 -71.97
N ALA A 8 -5.31 10.56 -71.87
CA ALA A 8 -6.59 11.26 -71.96
C ALA A 8 -7.42 11.12 -70.67
N ALA A 9 -7.75 12.29 -70.13
CA ALA A 9 -8.36 12.51 -68.84
C ALA A 9 -9.83 12.04 -68.79
N ALA A 10 -10.23 11.52 -67.63
CA ALA A 10 -11.59 11.63 -67.14
C ALA A 10 -11.52 11.85 -65.62
N VAL A 11 -12.03 13.01 -65.22
CA VAL A 11 -12.13 13.51 -63.86
C VAL A 11 -13.26 12.76 -63.15
N ALA A 12 -12.95 12.17 -61.99
CA ALA A 12 -13.94 11.87 -60.97
C ALA A 12 -13.34 12.23 -59.61
N ILE A 13 -13.65 13.43 -59.13
CA ILE A 13 -13.34 13.89 -57.78
C ILE A 13 -14.32 13.17 -56.85
N ALA A 14 -13.85 12.10 -56.21
CA ALA A 14 -14.50 11.56 -55.01
C ALA A 14 -13.97 12.36 -53.81
N LEU A 15 -14.72 13.41 -53.44
CA LEU A 15 -14.59 14.08 -52.15
C LEU A 15 -15.09 13.11 -51.06
N VAL A 16 -14.17 12.33 -50.48
CA VAL A 16 -14.42 11.77 -49.16
C VAL A 16 -14.10 12.87 -48.16
N MET A 17 -15.15 13.52 -47.64
CA MET A 17 -15.05 14.29 -46.41
C MET A 17 -14.73 13.31 -45.28
N LEU A 18 -13.47 13.21 -44.86
CA LEU A 18 -13.18 12.79 -43.49
C LEU A 18 -13.54 13.97 -42.59
N ALA A 19 -14.68 13.86 -41.92
CA ALA A 19 -15.00 14.71 -40.79
C ALA A 19 -13.94 14.48 -39.70
N VAL A 20 -13.17 15.53 -39.41
CA VAL A 20 -12.39 15.62 -38.17
C VAL A 20 -13.41 15.87 -37.05
N THR A 21 -13.75 14.84 -36.29
CA THR A 21 -14.43 14.99 -34.99
C THR A 21 -13.91 13.93 -34.02
N ALA A 22 -12.70 14.16 -33.52
CA ALA A 22 -12.23 13.58 -32.27
C ALA A 22 -11.15 14.53 -31.72
N TRP A 23 -11.55 15.46 -30.86
CA TRP A 23 -10.71 16.03 -29.79
C TRP A 23 -11.46 17.18 -29.12
N GLY A 24 -11.98 16.90 -27.92
CA GLY A 24 -12.66 17.89 -27.09
C GLY A 24 -13.28 17.28 -25.83
N GLY A 25 -13.65 15.98 -25.86
CA GLY A 25 -14.20 15.28 -24.69
C GLY A 25 -13.17 15.03 -23.58
N ASP A 26 -12.03 14.43 -23.92
CA ASP A 26 -11.06 13.95 -22.92
C ASP A 26 -10.32 15.09 -22.16
N ALA A 27 -10.11 16.24 -22.82
CA ALA A 27 -9.43 17.38 -22.19
C ALA A 27 -10.37 18.16 -21.25
N VAL A 28 -11.67 18.20 -21.54
CA VAL A 28 -12.67 18.88 -20.71
C VAL A 28 -12.98 18.04 -19.47
N SER A 29 -13.15 16.72 -19.60
CA SER A 29 -13.37 15.83 -18.44
C SER A 29 -12.17 15.81 -17.47
N ALA A 30 -10.95 15.73 -17.99
CA ALA A 30 -9.74 15.77 -17.17
C ALA A 30 -9.49 17.14 -16.51
N GLN A 31 -10.12 18.22 -16.99
CA GLN A 31 -10.06 19.54 -16.36
C GLN A 31 -11.17 19.72 -15.31
N GLU A 32 -12.39 19.27 -15.59
CA GLU A 32 -13.48 19.23 -14.60
C GLU A 32 -13.16 18.33 -13.39
N GLU A 33 -12.41 17.25 -13.59
CA GLU A 33 -11.90 16.42 -12.49
C GLU A 33 -10.84 17.12 -11.64
N ARG A 34 -9.96 17.89 -12.29
CA ARG A 34 -8.94 18.73 -11.62
C ARG A 34 -9.55 19.85 -10.77
N ASP A 35 -10.67 20.38 -11.22
CA ASP A 35 -11.36 21.48 -10.56
C ASP A 35 -12.29 21.03 -9.40
N LYS A 36 -12.35 19.71 -9.10
CA LYS A 36 -13.13 19.21 -7.97
C LYS A 36 -12.62 19.76 -6.65
N THR A 37 -13.51 20.38 -5.87
CA THR A 37 -13.19 20.80 -4.50
C THR A 37 -12.97 19.58 -3.60
N ILE A 38 -12.28 19.77 -2.47
CA ILE A 38 -12.05 18.71 -1.47
C ILE A 38 -13.38 18.12 -0.99
N GLU A 39 -14.45 18.93 -0.87
CA GLU A 39 -15.78 18.45 -0.51
C GLU A 39 -16.37 17.50 -1.54
N GLN A 40 -16.22 17.80 -2.83
CA GLN A 40 -16.72 16.93 -3.90
C GLN A 40 -15.95 15.60 -3.93
N ARG A 41 -14.64 15.63 -3.69
CA ARG A 41 -13.83 14.42 -3.58
C ARG A 41 -14.20 13.59 -2.34
N LEU A 42 -14.38 14.24 -1.19
CA LEU A 42 -14.83 13.59 0.05
C LEU A 42 -16.21 12.93 -0.09
N ALA A 43 -17.12 13.50 -0.89
CA ALA A 43 -18.47 12.96 -1.08
C ALA A 43 -18.49 11.57 -1.74
N LEU A 44 -17.39 11.14 -2.38
CA LEU A 44 -17.25 9.79 -2.93
C LEU A 44 -17.05 8.72 -1.85
N TYR A 45 -16.67 9.12 -0.63
CA TYR A 45 -16.41 8.23 0.49
C TYR A 45 -17.59 8.28 1.46
N ALA A 46 -18.53 7.35 1.32
CA ALA A 46 -19.65 7.21 2.23
C ALA A 46 -19.15 6.84 3.64
N PRO A 47 -19.43 7.65 4.68
CA PRO A 47 -19.08 7.29 6.05
C PRO A 47 -19.93 6.09 6.48
N VAL A 48 -19.26 5.02 6.91
CA VAL A 48 -19.91 3.82 7.46
C VAL A 48 -19.30 3.54 8.83
N GLU A 49 -20.16 3.37 9.83
CA GLU A 49 -19.75 2.87 11.14
C GLU A 49 -19.58 1.35 11.05
N ILE A 50 -18.39 0.87 11.39
CA ILE A 50 -18.08 -0.57 11.42
C ILE A 50 -18.34 -1.08 12.84
N PRO A 51 -19.42 -1.84 13.09
CA PRO A 51 -19.72 -2.34 14.42
C PRO A 51 -18.74 -3.43 14.82
N VAL A 52 -18.43 -3.49 16.12
CA VAL A 52 -17.63 -4.56 16.74
C VAL A 52 -18.55 -5.38 17.63
N ALA A 53 -18.50 -6.71 17.48
CA ALA A 53 -19.28 -7.66 18.28
C ALA A 53 -18.66 -7.84 19.69
N TRP A 54 -18.72 -6.78 20.50
CA TRP A 54 -18.11 -6.71 21.84
C TRP A 54 -18.63 -7.81 22.78
N GLU A 55 -19.85 -8.28 22.58
CA GLU A 55 -20.47 -9.35 23.37
C GLU A 55 -19.77 -10.71 23.22
N LEU A 56 -18.91 -10.88 22.21
CA LEU A 56 -18.11 -12.09 21.99
C LEU A 56 -16.78 -12.05 22.76
N LEU A 57 -16.44 -10.93 23.40
CA LEU A 57 -15.17 -10.71 24.07
C LEU A 57 -15.38 -10.64 25.58
N ASP A 58 -14.56 -11.39 26.33
CA ASP A 58 -14.44 -11.17 27.76
C ASP A 58 -13.52 -9.98 28.06
N GLY A 59 -13.28 -9.70 29.35
CA GLY A 59 -12.43 -8.58 29.76
C GLY A 59 -10.97 -8.70 29.29
N ASN A 60 -10.44 -9.92 29.21
CA ASN A 60 -9.07 -10.15 28.77
C ASN A 60 -8.95 -10.03 27.25
N GLU A 61 -9.87 -10.63 26.50
CA GLU A 61 -9.91 -10.52 25.03
C GLU A 61 -10.18 -9.07 24.59
N THR A 62 -11.01 -8.33 25.33
CA THR A 62 -11.18 -6.88 25.08
C THR A 62 -9.86 -6.12 25.24
N ALA A 63 -9.13 -6.38 26.32
CA ALA A 63 -7.83 -5.75 26.56
C ALA A 63 -6.75 -6.20 25.53
N ALA A 64 -6.80 -7.46 25.08
CA ALA A 64 -5.94 -7.96 24.02
C ALA A 64 -6.24 -7.25 22.69
N LEU A 65 -7.51 -7.10 22.33
CA LEU A 65 -7.97 -6.37 21.15
C LEU A 65 -7.51 -4.92 21.15
N GLU A 66 -7.60 -4.21 22.28
CA GLU A 66 -7.12 -2.83 22.39
C GLU A 66 -5.62 -2.73 22.13
N ASN A 67 -4.81 -3.68 22.61
CA ASN A 67 -3.39 -3.72 22.34
C ASN A 67 -3.11 -4.03 20.85
N ILE A 68 -3.82 -4.99 20.26
CA ILE A 68 -3.71 -5.28 18.83
C ILE A 68 -4.07 -4.05 17.99
N TYR A 69 -5.13 -3.33 18.36
CA TYR A 69 -5.49 -2.06 17.71
C TYR A 69 -4.38 -1.01 17.83
N ARG A 70 -3.75 -0.88 19.00
CA ARG A 70 -2.59 0.03 19.17
C ARG A 70 -1.41 -0.37 18.29
N ALA A 71 -1.15 -1.66 18.10
CA ALA A 71 -0.15 -2.14 17.14
C ALA A 71 -0.55 -1.81 15.69
N ALA A 72 -1.81 -2.04 15.31
CA ALA A 72 -2.33 -1.73 13.99
C ALA A 72 -2.22 -0.23 13.65
N ARG A 73 -2.46 0.65 14.62
CA ARG A 73 -2.27 2.11 14.47
C ARG A 73 -0.82 2.51 14.19
N VAL A 74 0.15 1.70 14.58
CA VAL A 74 1.55 1.92 14.19
C VAL A 74 1.78 1.56 12.72
N MET A 75 1.00 0.63 12.14
CA MET A 75 1.08 0.35 10.70
C MET A 75 0.63 1.56 9.89
N ASP A 76 -0.41 2.30 10.32
CA ASP A 76 -0.78 3.58 9.70
C ASP A 76 0.41 4.56 9.66
N GLU A 77 1.16 4.64 10.78
CA GLU A 77 2.35 5.48 10.88
C GLU A 77 3.46 5.05 9.90
N ILE A 78 3.70 3.74 9.77
CA ILE A 78 4.73 3.20 8.86
C ILE A 78 4.30 3.39 7.41
N PHE A 79 3.08 2.99 7.06
CA PHE A 79 2.56 3.10 5.70
C PHE A 79 2.55 4.55 5.22
N LEU A 80 2.16 5.50 6.08
CA LEU A 80 2.24 6.93 5.77
C LEU A 80 3.65 7.36 5.31
N ARG A 81 4.71 6.79 5.93
CA ARG A 81 6.11 7.04 5.56
C ARG A 81 6.52 6.29 4.29
N GLN A 82 6.02 5.06 4.09
CA GLN A 82 6.25 4.28 2.88
C GLN A 82 5.68 4.94 1.63
N VAL A 83 4.54 5.63 1.74
CA VAL A 83 3.93 6.36 0.63
C VAL A 83 4.79 7.54 0.19
N TRP A 84 5.27 8.37 1.13
CA TRP A 84 6.11 9.55 0.81
C TRP A 84 6.79 10.15 2.04
N LYS A 85 8.08 10.51 1.94
CA LYS A 85 8.83 11.19 3.02
C LYS A 85 8.18 12.45 3.56
N GLY A 86 7.48 13.21 2.71
CA GLY A 86 6.85 14.48 3.09
C GLY A 86 5.54 14.33 3.85
N ASN A 87 4.98 13.12 3.93
CA ASN A 87 3.63 12.91 4.47
C ASN A 87 3.53 13.26 5.96
N VAL A 88 4.54 12.92 6.78
CA VAL A 88 4.49 13.17 8.22
C VAL A 88 4.45 14.68 8.51
N GLU A 89 5.31 15.45 7.84
CA GLU A 89 5.36 16.90 7.98
C GLU A 89 4.07 17.55 7.43
N LEU A 90 3.64 17.16 6.23
CA LEU A 90 2.43 17.69 5.62
C LEU A 90 1.19 17.46 6.49
N ARG A 91 1.04 16.26 7.04
CA ARG A 91 -0.09 15.93 7.92
C ARG A 91 -0.12 16.82 9.16
N SER A 92 1.06 17.04 9.78
CA SER A 92 1.21 17.95 10.93
C SER A 92 0.82 19.38 10.58
N ASP A 93 1.28 19.87 9.42
CA ASP A 93 0.98 21.19 8.91
C ASP A 93 -0.52 21.43 8.68
N LEU A 94 -1.22 20.47 8.09
CA LEU A 94 -2.66 20.55 7.85
C LEU A 94 -3.43 20.66 9.17
N ALA A 95 -3.04 19.86 10.17
CA ALA A 95 -3.62 19.92 11.51
C ALA A 95 -3.37 21.27 12.19
N ALA A 96 -2.14 21.77 12.16
CA ALA A 96 -1.76 23.06 12.76
C ALA A 96 -2.49 24.25 12.11
N LYS A 97 -2.76 24.18 10.80
CA LYS A 97 -3.53 25.19 10.06
C LYS A 97 -5.04 25.10 10.28
N GLY A 98 -5.54 24.03 10.92
CA GLY A 98 -6.98 23.78 11.09
C GLY A 98 -7.70 23.42 9.78
N TRP A 99 -6.97 22.89 8.79
CA TRP A 99 -7.50 22.50 7.48
C TRP A 99 -8.14 21.12 7.57
N THR A 100 -9.30 21.05 8.24
CA THR A 100 -9.91 19.79 8.68
C THR A 100 -10.41 18.91 7.53
N LYS A 101 -10.88 19.50 6.43
CA LYS A 101 -11.37 18.75 5.27
C LYS A 101 -10.21 18.16 4.47
N GLU A 102 -9.18 18.97 4.26
CA GLU A 102 -7.93 18.59 3.61
C GLU A 102 -7.22 17.49 4.39
N LEU A 103 -7.12 17.65 5.72
CA LEU A 103 -6.57 16.62 6.60
C LEU A 103 -7.38 15.32 6.53
N LYS A 104 -8.71 15.40 6.53
CA LYS A 104 -9.56 14.20 6.40
C LYS A 104 -9.32 13.49 5.06
N PHE A 105 -9.25 14.24 3.96
CA PHE A 105 -9.04 13.66 2.64
C PHE A 105 -7.62 13.10 2.47
N PHE A 106 -6.62 13.78 3.05
CA PHE A 106 -5.26 13.29 3.19
C PHE A 106 -5.21 11.97 3.98
N ASP A 107 -5.90 11.89 5.12
CA ASP A 107 -5.92 10.70 5.98
C ASP A 107 -6.57 9.50 5.26
N ILE A 108 -7.63 9.72 4.48
CA ILE A 108 -8.26 8.67 3.66
C ILE A 108 -7.29 8.14 2.59
N ASN A 109 -6.50 9.02 1.98
CA ASN A 109 -5.61 8.67 0.87
C ASN A 109 -4.17 8.36 1.31
N PHE A 110 -3.84 8.47 2.59
CA PHE A 110 -2.47 8.36 3.11
C PHE A 110 -1.45 9.24 2.35
N GLY A 111 -1.87 10.42 1.90
CA GLY A 111 -1.02 11.31 1.13
C GLY A 111 -1.75 12.43 0.37
N PRO A 112 -1.00 13.32 -0.30
CA PRO A 112 -1.52 14.48 -1.04
C PRO A 112 -2.06 14.16 -2.45
N TRP A 113 -2.36 12.89 -2.74
CA TRP A 113 -2.82 12.39 -4.04
C TRP A 113 -4.16 11.65 -3.92
N ASP A 114 -5.08 11.91 -4.85
CA ASP A 114 -6.40 11.27 -4.87
C ASP A 114 -6.31 9.88 -5.49
N ARG A 115 -6.40 8.84 -4.67
CA ARG A 115 -6.24 7.45 -5.12
C ARG A 115 -7.36 6.98 -6.04
N ILE A 116 -8.57 7.56 -5.96
CA ILE A 116 -9.67 7.22 -6.86
C ILE A 116 -9.46 7.87 -8.23
N ASN A 117 -8.84 9.04 -8.26
CA ASN A 117 -8.60 9.80 -9.49
C ASN A 117 -7.15 9.65 -9.97
N ASP A 118 -6.68 8.41 -10.16
CA ASP A 118 -5.36 8.09 -10.71
C ASP A 118 -4.16 8.78 -10.01
N ASN A 119 -4.24 8.95 -8.68
CA ASN A 119 -3.25 9.65 -7.85
C ASN A 119 -3.03 11.12 -8.27
N GLU A 120 -4.09 11.79 -8.73
CA GLU A 120 -4.02 13.21 -9.05
C GLU A 120 -3.63 14.06 -7.82
N PRO A 121 -2.64 14.97 -7.93
CA PRO A 121 -2.22 15.82 -6.80
C PRO A 121 -3.30 16.82 -6.37
N PHE A 122 -3.60 16.89 -5.07
CA PHE A 122 -4.56 17.88 -4.52
C PHE A 122 -3.99 18.76 -3.40
N LEU A 123 -2.89 18.35 -2.75
CA LEU A 123 -2.15 19.15 -1.75
C LEU A 123 -0.67 19.37 -2.11
N THR A 124 -0.28 18.95 -3.30
CA THR A 124 1.08 19.11 -3.84
C THR A 124 1.01 19.42 -5.34
N ARG A 125 2.14 19.85 -5.91
CA ARG A 125 2.30 20.00 -7.37
C ARG A 125 3.09 18.86 -8.00
N LEU A 126 3.60 17.94 -7.17
CA LEU A 126 4.40 16.81 -7.62
C LEU A 126 3.50 15.63 -7.97
N PRO A 127 3.76 14.91 -9.07
CA PRO A 127 3.13 13.61 -9.27
C PRO A 127 3.54 12.66 -8.13
N LYS A 128 2.73 11.64 -7.87
CA LYS A 128 3.08 10.57 -6.95
C LYS A 128 4.30 9.81 -7.49
N PRO A 129 5.38 9.60 -6.72
CA PRO A 129 6.51 8.79 -7.18
C PRO A 129 6.10 7.33 -7.37
N ASP A 130 6.45 6.72 -8.51
CA ASP A 130 6.12 5.31 -8.78
C ASP A 130 6.74 4.36 -7.75
N GLY A 131 7.96 4.63 -7.32
CA GLY A 131 8.65 3.86 -6.28
C GLY A 131 8.29 4.24 -4.84
N ALA A 132 7.30 5.12 -4.65
CA ALA A 132 6.93 5.72 -3.36
C ALA A 132 8.19 6.16 -2.56
N GLU A 133 8.26 5.89 -1.26
CA GLU A 133 9.46 6.10 -0.43
C GLU A 133 10.31 4.83 -0.26
N PHE A 134 10.09 3.81 -1.08
CA PHE A 134 10.87 2.58 -1.02
C PHE A 134 12.25 2.72 -1.67
N TYR A 135 12.41 3.68 -2.58
CA TYR A 135 13.65 3.94 -3.32
C TYR A 135 14.00 5.43 -3.25
N PRO A 136 15.27 5.82 -3.50
CA PRO A 136 15.61 7.22 -3.61
C PRO A 136 14.81 7.90 -4.74
N THR A 137 14.24 9.07 -4.47
CA THR A 137 13.38 9.78 -5.44
C THR A 137 14.10 10.23 -6.72
N ASP A 138 15.42 10.26 -6.70
CA ASP A 138 16.29 10.58 -7.84
C ASP A 138 16.87 9.33 -8.54
N MET A 139 16.54 8.13 -8.07
CA MET A 139 17.02 6.87 -8.63
C MET A 139 16.24 6.52 -9.90
N THR A 140 16.95 6.14 -10.95
CA THR A 140 16.32 5.62 -12.18
C THR A 140 16.17 4.10 -12.12
N LYS A 141 15.19 3.55 -12.87
CA LYS A 141 15.04 2.10 -13.02
C LYS A 141 16.32 1.42 -13.51
N LYS A 142 16.97 2.03 -14.52
CA LYS A 142 18.22 1.54 -15.09
C LYS A 142 19.35 1.51 -14.07
N GLU A 143 19.45 2.53 -13.22
CA GLU A 143 20.47 2.58 -12.16
C GLU A 143 20.33 1.41 -11.18
N PHE A 144 19.11 1.07 -10.77
CA PHE A 144 18.86 -0.12 -9.94
C PHE A 144 19.25 -1.41 -10.67
N GLU A 145 18.82 -1.57 -11.94
CA GLU A 145 19.09 -2.76 -12.75
C GLU A 145 20.60 -2.96 -12.99
N ASP A 146 21.32 -1.87 -13.28
CA ASP A 146 22.78 -1.87 -13.44
C ASP A 146 23.46 -2.27 -12.12
N TRP A 147 23.02 -1.71 -10.98
CA TRP A 147 23.57 -2.06 -9.66
C TRP A 147 23.48 -3.58 -9.40
N VAL A 148 22.29 -4.15 -9.58
CA VAL A 148 22.04 -5.58 -9.33
C VAL A 148 22.81 -6.47 -10.31
N ALA A 149 23.08 -6.01 -11.53
CA ALA A 149 23.90 -6.73 -12.50
C ALA A 149 25.40 -6.71 -12.13
N GLU A 150 25.91 -5.57 -11.66
CA GLU A 150 27.31 -5.38 -11.26
C GLU A 150 27.61 -6.01 -9.89
N HIS A 151 26.61 -6.09 -9.00
CA HIS A 151 26.71 -6.59 -7.63
C HIS A 151 25.74 -7.76 -7.41
N PRO A 152 25.97 -8.95 -8.02
CA PRO A 152 25.02 -10.05 -7.98
C PRO A 152 24.75 -10.61 -6.57
N LYS A 153 25.62 -10.31 -5.60
CA LYS A 153 25.41 -10.67 -4.17
C LYS A 153 24.31 -9.85 -3.50
N ASP A 154 24.02 -8.67 -4.02
CA ASP A 154 23.03 -7.75 -3.45
C ASP A 154 21.62 -8.04 -3.98
N ARG A 155 21.51 -8.81 -5.08
CA ARG A 155 20.25 -9.08 -5.79
C ARG A 155 19.12 -9.47 -4.85
N GLU A 156 19.34 -10.44 -3.98
CA GLU A 156 18.30 -10.93 -3.05
C GLU A 156 17.80 -9.83 -2.12
N ALA A 157 18.71 -9.03 -1.55
CA ALA A 157 18.34 -7.92 -0.68
C ALA A 157 17.70 -6.77 -1.46
N PHE A 158 18.09 -6.54 -2.72
CA PHE A 158 17.57 -5.44 -3.54
C PHE A 158 16.21 -5.74 -4.15
N GLU A 159 15.98 -6.97 -4.62
CA GLU A 159 14.71 -7.43 -5.20
C GLU A 159 13.75 -7.98 -4.13
N GLY A 160 14.22 -8.17 -2.89
CA GLY A 160 13.41 -8.67 -1.77
C GLY A 160 12.32 -7.70 -1.31
N THR A 161 11.30 -8.27 -0.67
CA THR A 161 10.08 -7.57 -0.23
C THR A 161 10.24 -6.69 1.00
N PHE A 162 11.24 -6.96 1.84
CA PHE A 162 11.36 -6.39 3.19
C PHE A 162 12.59 -5.49 3.35
N THR A 163 12.97 -4.80 2.29
CA THR A 163 14.07 -3.82 2.29
C THR A 163 13.65 -2.55 1.56
N VAL A 164 14.13 -1.41 2.04
CA VAL A 164 14.12 -0.17 1.27
C VAL A 164 15.49 0.04 0.62
N ILE A 165 15.52 0.70 -0.52
CA ILE A 165 16.76 1.12 -1.16
C ILE A 165 17.05 2.56 -0.76
N ARG A 166 18.30 2.82 -0.38
CA ARG A 166 18.80 4.14 0.01
C ARG A 166 20.11 4.44 -0.72
N ARG A 167 20.45 5.72 -0.78
CA ARG A 167 21.78 6.19 -1.22
C ARG A 167 22.81 5.79 -0.15
N GLY A 168 23.89 5.13 -0.57
CA GLY A 168 25.01 4.75 0.29
C GLY A 168 25.87 5.95 0.71
N ALA A 169 26.80 5.71 1.64
CA ALA A 169 27.72 6.73 2.16
C ALA A 169 28.73 7.23 1.09
N ASP A 170 29.09 6.38 0.14
CA ASP A 170 29.87 6.76 -1.02
C ASP A 170 28.94 7.39 -2.06
N GLN A 171 29.28 8.59 -2.55
CA GLN A 171 28.43 9.33 -3.49
C GLN A 171 28.10 8.49 -4.74
N GLY A 172 26.85 8.04 -4.85
CA GLY A 172 26.34 7.24 -5.96
C GLY A 172 26.11 5.76 -5.64
N GLY A 173 26.54 5.25 -4.49
CA GLY A 173 26.24 3.88 -4.07
C GLY A 173 24.76 3.67 -3.75
N LEU A 174 24.24 2.45 -3.94
CA LEU A 174 22.94 2.02 -3.41
C LEU A 174 23.15 1.01 -2.27
N VAL A 175 22.26 1.03 -1.28
CA VAL A 175 22.25 0.05 -0.19
C VAL A 175 20.81 -0.40 0.06
N ALA A 176 20.64 -1.69 0.36
CA ALA A 176 19.37 -2.24 0.84
C ALA A 176 19.35 -2.20 2.38
N VAL A 177 18.39 -1.49 2.95
CA VAL A 177 18.17 -1.38 4.39
C VAL A 177 16.96 -2.23 4.78
N PRO A 178 17.09 -3.21 5.69
CA PRO A 178 15.96 -4.03 6.10
C PRO A 178 14.89 -3.21 6.84
N TYR A 179 13.62 -3.60 6.69
CA TYR A 179 12.50 -2.91 7.34
C TYR A 179 12.62 -2.84 8.87
N SER A 180 13.13 -3.90 9.49
CA SER A 180 13.45 -3.95 10.94
C SER A 180 14.44 -2.87 11.39
N GLU A 181 15.28 -2.35 10.48
CA GLU A 181 16.19 -1.24 10.74
C GLU A 181 15.54 0.09 10.37
N GLU A 182 15.01 0.21 9.15
CA GLU A 182 14.38 1.44 8.64
C GLU A 182 13.23 1.94 9.53
N TYR A 183 12.42 1.01 10.06
CA TYR A 183 11.25 1.31 10.87
C TYR A 183 11.38 0.87 12.34
N ARG A 184 12.61 0.66 12.83
CA ARG A 184 12.91 0.04 14.13
C ARG A 184 12.06 0.58 15.28
N ASP A 185 12.08 1.89 15.51
CA ASP A 185 11.39 2.50 16.66
C ASP A 185 9.86 2.26 16.63
N LEU A 186 9.28 2.23 15.43
CA LEU A 186 7.85 1.95 15.23
C LEU A 186 7.58 0.46 15.42
N LEU A 187 8.41 -0.39 14.83
CA LEU A 187 8.28 -1.84 14.93
C LEU A 187 8.48 -2.35 16.36
N ASP A 188 9.38 -1.74 17.13
CA ASP A 188 9.58 -2.05 18.56
C ASP A 188 8.34 -1.67 19.39
N ARG A 189 7.72 -0.50 19.11
CA ARG A 189 6.45 -0.11 19.74
C ARG A 189 5.33 -1.10 19.40
N ALA A 190 5.17 -1.44 18.13
CA ALA A 190 4.16 -2.40 17.68
C ALA A 190 4.38 -3.79 18.31
N ALA A 191 5.62 -4.27 18.33
CA ALA A 191 6.00 -5.53 18.96
C ALA A 191 5.69 -5.54 20.47
N GLY A 192 5.89 -4.42 21.16
CA GLY A 192 5.50 -4.27 22.56
C GLY A 192 4.01 -4.49 22.79
N TYR A 193 3.16 -3.88 21.97
CA TYR A 193 1.71 -4.07 22.04
C TYR A 193 1.29 -5.51 21.68
N LEU A 194 1.89 -6.12 20.66
CA LEU A 194 1.60 -7.51 20.29
C LEU A 194 1.96 -8.49 21.42
N ARG A 195 3.09 -8.30 22.10
CA ARG A 195 3.47 -9.11 23.27
C ARG A 195 2.48 -8.92 24.42
N ALA A 196 2.08 -7.68 24.70
CA ALA A 196 1.07 -7.40 25.73
C ALA A 196 -0.28 -8.07 25.42
N ALA A 197 -0.72 -8.05 24.15
CA ALA A 197 -1.93 -8.76 23.74
C ALA A 197 -1.78 -10.29 23.91
N ALA A 198 -0.62 -10.84 23.56
CA ALA A 198 -0.34 -12.27 23.70
C ALA A 198 -0.33 -12.77 25.16
N ASP A 199 -0.03 -11.89 26.11
CA ASP A 199 -0.07 -12.20 27.54
C ASP A 199 -1.50 -12.12 28.14
N LEU A 200 -2.44 -11.52 27.40
CA LEU A 200 -3.83 -11.34 27.81
C LEU A 200 -4.76 -12.40 27.21
N THR A 201 -4.60 -12.73 25.92
CA THR A 201 -5.49 -13.69 25.27
C THR A 201 -5.33 -15.09 25.86
N ALA A 202 -6.46 -15.79 26.03
CA ALA A 202 -6.45 -17.20 26.44
C ALA A 202 -6.22 -18.16 25.27
N ASN A 203 -6.28 -17.68 24.02
CA ASN A 203 -6.04 -18.52 22.85
C ASN A 203 -4.53 -18.70 22.62
N GLU A 204 -4.04 -19.91 22.88
CA GLU A 204 -2.60 -20.24 22.78
C GLU A 204 -2.03 -20.06 21.37
N SER A 205 -2.80 -20.39 20.32
CA SER A 205 -2.35 -20.26 18.93
C SER A 205 -2.22 -18.80 18.50
N LEU A 206 -3.19 -17.95 18.88
CA LEU A 206 -3.14 -16.51 18.69
C LEU A 206 -1.98 -15.90 19.49
N ALA A 207 -1.81 -16.29 20.75
CA ALA A 207 -0.71 -15.82 21.59
C ALA A 207 0.67 -16.19 21.00
N LYS A 208 0.80 -17.39 20.42
CA LYS A 208 2.01 -17.83 19.72
C LYS A 208 2.28 -16.93 18.52
N PHE A 209 1.29 -16.75 17.65
CA PHE A 209 1.37 -15.88 16.48
C PHE A 209 1.77 -14.45 16.85
N LEU A 210 1.08 -13.82 17.81
CA LEU A 210 1.38 -12.45 18.24
C LEU A 210 2.82 -12.30 18.73
N ARG A 211 3.34 -13.29 19.47
CA ARG A 211 4.74 -13.30 19.93
C ARG A 211 5.73 -13.50 18.78
N SER A 212 5.49 -14.42 17.86
CA SER A 212 6.40 -14.66 16.74
C SER A 212 6.37 -13.53 15.72
N ARG A 213 5.21 -12.90 15.47
CA ARG A 213 5.12 -11.68 14.64
C ARG A 213 5.86 -10.50 15.28
N ALA A 214 5.75 -10.33 16.60
CA ALA A 214 6.55 -9.34 17.32
C ALA A 214 8.07 -9.61 17.23
N ALA A 215 8.49 -10.87 17.11
CA ALA A 215 9.90 -11.23 16.87
C ALA A 215 10.32 -11.03 15.40
N ALA A 216 9.42 -11.29 14.45
CA ALA A 216 9.63 -11.05 13.01
C ALA A 216 9.92 -9.57 12.73
N PHE A 217 9.20 -8.66 13.40
CA PHE A 217 9.43 -7.21 13.31
C PHE A 217 10.87 -6.78 13.64
N ALA A 218 11.54 -7.47 14.58
CA ALA A 218 12.91 -7.17 14.94
C ALA A 218 13.95 -7.92 14.09
N SER A 219 13.61 -9.12 13.60
CA SER A 219 14.53 -9.98 12.86
C SER A 219 14.48 -9.81 11.34
N ASN A 220 13.42 -9.16 10.82
CA ASN A 220 13.11 -9.07 9.40
C ASN A 220 12.78 -10.41 8.72
N ASP A 221 12.64 -11.49 9.48
CA ASP A 221 12.24 -12.82 8.99
C ASP A 221 10.81 -13.12 9.44
N TYR A 222 9.90 -13.16 8.47
CA TYR A 222 8.47 -13.32 8.70
C TYR A 222 7.99 -14.76 8.57
N PHE A 223 8.81 -15.67 8.04
CA PHE A 223 8.39 -17.02 7.63
C PHE A 223 7.74 -17.79 8.77
N GLN A 224 8.41 -17.87 9.93
CA GLN A 224 7.86 -18.59 11.08
C GLN A 224 6.58 -17.94 11.61
N SER A 225 6.50 -16.61 11.60
CA SER A 225 5.30 -15.91 12.05
C SER A 225 4.11 -16.09 11.10
N ASP A 226 4.37 -16.23 9.80
CA ASP A 226 3.33 -16.53 8.80
C ASP A 226 2.83 -17.97 8.94
N MET A 227 3.70 -18.92 9.25
CA MET A 227 3.26 -20.27 9.62
C MET A 227 2.39 -20.26 10.87
N ASP A 228 2.82 -19.53 11.91
CA ASP A 228 2.05 -19.42 13.15
C ASP A 228 0.70 -18.71 12.95
N TRP A 229 0.65 -17.73 12.04
CA TRP A 229 -0.59 -17.06 11.62
C TRP A 229 -1.57 -18.04 10.96
N MET A 230 -1.08 -18.88 10.04
CA MET A 230 -1.89 -19.91 9.39
C MET A 230 -2.39 -21.00 10.37
N ASP A 231 -1.63 -21.24 11.44
CA ASP A 231 -1.97 -22.20 12.49
C ASP A 231 -2.96 -21.67 13.54
N VAL A 232 -3.33 -20.38 13.49
CA VAL A 232 -4.32 -19.80 14.41
C VAL A 232 -5.67 -20.50 14.23
N LYS A 233 -6.22 -20.97 15.35
CA LYS A 233 -7.48 -21.72 15.39
C LYS A 233 -8.27 -21.40 16.64
N ASP A 234 -9.58 -21.69 16.60
CA ASP A 234 -10.50 -21.52 17.72
C ASP A 234 -10.44 -20.10 18.34
N ASN A 235 -10.11 -19.11 17.51
CA ASN A 235 -9.92 -17.71 17.89
C ASN A 235 -11.21 -16.91 17.71
N VAL A 236 -11.42 -15.91 18.58
CA VAL A 236 -12.46 -14.88 18.40
C VAL A 236 -11.87 -13.67 17.71
N ILE A 237 -10.71 -13.20 18.16
CA ILE A 237 -9.95 -12.14 17.48
C ILE A 237 -9.17 -12.76 16.32
N ASP A 238 -9.36 -12.21 15.13
CA ASP A 238 -8.60 -12.55 13.93
C ASP A 238 -7.78 -11.31 13.53
N VAL A 239 -6.48 -11.50 13.33
CA VAL A 239 -5.56 -10.40 13.06
C VAL A 239 -4.57 -10.77 11.98
N THR A 240 -4.49 -9.89 10.98
CA THR A 240 -3.40 -9.84 9.99
C THR A 240 -2.66 -8.54 10.23
N ILE A 241 -1.34 -8.57 10.43
CA ILE A 241 -0.54 -7.36 10.71
C ILE A 241 0.92 -7.50 10.28
N GLY A 242 1.36 -6.73 9.30
CA GLY A 242 2.73 -6.82 8.80
C GLY A 242 2.89 -6.26 7.39
N PRO A 243 4.08 -6.42 6.78
CA PRO A 243 4.31 -6.03 5.40
C PRO A 243 3.87 -7.14 4.43
N TYR A 244 2.91 -6.87 3.56
CA TYR A 244 2.35 -7.88 2.64
C TYR A 244 2.30 -7.40 1.18
N GLU A 245 1.38 -6.49 0.87
CA GLU A 245 1.05 -6.14 -0.51
C GLU A 245 2.07 -5.20 -1.14
N VAL A 246 2.35 -5.38 -2.44
CA VAL A 246 3.41 -4.65 -3.17
C VAL A 246 2.90 -3.54 -4.07
N TYR A 247 1.59 -3.29 -4.11
CA TYR A 247 0.95 -2.38 -5.07
C TYR A 247 1.36 -0.90 -4.91
N GLU A 248 1.88 -0.52 -3.74
CA GLU A 248 2.38 0.85 -3.54
C GLU A 248 3.73 1.06 -4.26
N ASP A 249 4.50 -0.01 -4.48
CA ASP A 249 5.68 -0.02 -5.35
C ASP A 249 5.26 -0.22 -6.82
N ASN A 250 4.89 0.87 -7.47
CA ASN A 250 4.57 0.89 -8.89
C ASN A 250 5.81 0.87 -9.80
N LEU A 251 7.02 0.91 -9.24
CA LEU A 251 8.27 0.89 -10.00
C LEU A 251 8.67 -0.55 -10.39
N PHE A 252 8.63 -1.45 -9.40
CA PHE A 252 9.02 -2.86 -9.58
C PHE A 252 8.02 -3.88 -9.03
N ASN A 253 7.04 -3.48 -8.21
CA ASN A 253 6.21 -4.39 -7.41
C ASN A 253 7.05 -5.36 -6.56
N TYR A 254 8.15 -4.90 -6.00
CA TYR A 254 8.97 -5.68 -5.08
C TYR A 254 8.60 -5.39 -3.63
N LYS A 255 8.37 -4.14 -3.27
CA LYS A 255 8.42 -3.72 -1.85
C LYS A 255 7.05 -3.80 -1.18
N ALA A 256 7.00 -4.53 -0.08
CA ALA A 256 5.76 -4.76 0.66
C ALA A 256 5.40 -3.55 1.54
N SER A 257 4.11 -3.21 1.58
CA SER A 257 3.55 -2.17 2.43
C SER A 257 3.06 -2.74 3.75
N PHE A 258 3.28 -2.02 4.85
CA PHE A 258 2.74 -2.40 6.16
C PHE A 258 1.24 -2.13 6.22
N GLU A 259 0.49 -3.11 6.70
CA GLU A 259 -0.96 -3.02 6.86
C GLU A 259 -1.43 -3.82 8.08
N ALA A 260 -2.68 -3.61 8.46
CA ALA A 260 -3.34 -4.42 9.47
C ALA A 260 -4.84 -4.58 9.20
N PHE A 261 -5.34 -5.79 9.39
CA PHE A 261 -6.75 -6.11 9.52
C PHE A 261 -6.98 -6.68 10.92
N VAL A 262 -7.83 -6.02 11.70
CA VAL A 262 -8.21 -6.44 13.06
C VAL A 262 -9.69 -6.74 13.05
N CYS A 263 -10.04 -8.02 13.16
CA CYS A 263 -11.37 -8.53 12.94
C CYS A 263 -11.87 -9.35 14.13
N ILE A 264 -13.19 -9.43 14.25
CA ILE A 264 -13.84 -10.42 15.11
C ILE A 264 -14.40 -11.50 14.19
N ARG A 265 -13.96 -12.74 14.41
CA ARG A 265 -14.38 -13.89 13.62
C ARG A 265 -15.87 -14.15 13.83
N ASP A 266 -16.62 -14.28 12.73
CA ASP A 266 -17.99 -14.81 12.78
C ASP A 266 -17.94 -16.35 12.82
N PRO A 267 -18.26 -16.99 13.96
CA PRO A 267 -18.17 -18.44 14.08
C PRO A 267 -19.20 -19.16 13.22
N LYS A 268 -20.39 -18.57 13.00
CA LYS A 268 -21.47 -19.21 12.24
C LYS A 268 -21.15 -19.24 10.75
N GLU A 269 -20.71 -18.12 10.19
CA GLU A 269 -20.33 -18.07 8.78
C GLU A 269 -19.02 -18.84 8.52
N SER A 270 -18.08 -18.83 9.47
CA SER A 270 -16.85 -19.65 9.37
C SER A 270 -17.16 -21.14 9.22
N VAL A 271 -18.10 -21.68 10.00
CA VAL A 271 -18.50 -23.10 9.90
C VAL A 271 -19.15 -23.41 8.56
N ARG A 272 -19.95 -22.49 8.01
CA ARG A 272 -20.59 -22.69 6.70
C ARG A 272 -19.57 -22.82 5.56
N LEU A 273 -18.46 -22.09 5.66
CA LEU A 273 -17.41 -22.08 4.65
C LEU A 273 -16.36 -23.20 4.84
N ASP A 274 -16.31 -23.86 6.00
CA ASP A 274 -15.26 -24.84 6.31
C ASP A 274 -15.20 -26.01 5.32
N GLY A 275 -16.37 -26.45 4.83
CA GLY A 275 -16.47 -27.50 3.82
C GLY A 275 -15.83 -27.15 2.47
N LEU A 276 -15.59 -25.86 2.18
CA LEU A 276 -14.98 -25.43 0.91
C LEU A 276 -13.52 -25.90 0.78
N LYS A 277 -12.81 -26.09 1.91
CA LYS A 277 -11.43 -26.59 1.94
C LYS A 277 -11.29 -27.95 1.24
N GLY A 278 -12.33 -28.80 1.34
CA GLY A 278 -12.37 -30.11 0.70
C GLY A 278 -12.35 -30.07 -0.83
N TYR A 279 -12.63 -28.93 -1.46
CA TYR A 279 -12.57 -28.79 -2.92
C TYR A 279 -11.21 -28.29 -3.45
N LEU A 280 -10.31 -27.84 -2.57
CA LEU A 280 -8.97 -27.40 -2.95
C LEU A 280 -8.02 -28.58 -3.19
N VAL A 281 -8.35 -29.74 -2.63
CA VAL A 281 -7.57 -30.97 -2.78
C VAL A 281 -8.08 -31.70 -4.03
N LYS A 282 -7.41 -31.46 -5.16
CA LYS A 282 -7.39 -32.37 -6.32
C LYS A 282 -5.96 -32.72 -6.66
#